data_AF-A0A6J6QFK9-F1
#
_entry.id   AF-A0A6J6QFK9-F1
#
_cell.length_a   1.000
_cell.length_b   1.000
_cell.length_c   1.000
_cell.angle_alpha   90.00
_cell.angle_beta   90.00
_cell.angle_gamma   90.00
#
_symmetry.space_group_name_H-M   'P 1'
#
loop_
_entity.id
_entity.type
_entity.pdbx_description
1 polymer ?
#
loop_
_entity_poly.entity_id
_entity_poly.type
_entity_poly.pdbx_seq_one_letter_code
_entity_poly.pdbx_strand_id
1 'polypeptide(L)'
;MRLMMESVVSAAGTAPSAAIKGYRVAGKTGTAMRIDDTCGCYRGYTASFIGFAPADKPAYVISVTIQDPKGLHWGGALGGPVFKEVMSFVLQSRHIAPTGTRVLPVALNESQIKIRKASDAKTSL
;
A
#
# COMPACT_ATOMS: atom_id res chain seq x y z
N MET A 1 10.74 -8.97 -3.07
CA MET A 1 10.04 -7.69 -3.39
C MET A 1 8.61 -7.60 -2.86
N ARG A 2 7.71 -8.58 -3.09
CA ARG A 2 6.30 -8.53 -2.61
C ARG A 2 6.17 -8.25 -1.10
N LEU A 3 6.93 -8.98 -0.28
CA LEU A 3 6.98 -8.78 1.18
C LEU A 3 7.37 -7.36 1.59
N MET A 4 8.26 -6.70 0.85
CA MET A 4 8.66 -5.31 1.11
C MET A 4 7.56 -4.32 0.72
N MET A 5 6.73 -4.65 -0.26
CA MET A 5 5.60 -3.79 -0.65
C MET A 5 4.40 -3.95 0.29
N GLU A 6 4.28 -5.09 0.97
CA GLU A 6 3.27 -5.28 2.03
C GLU A 6 3.55 -4.39 3.25
N SER A 7 4.82 -4.06 3.53
CA SER A 7 5.17 -3.18 4.65
C SER A 7 4.70 -1.73 4.43
N VAL A 8 4.51 -1.30 3.18
CA VAL A 8 3.95 0.02 2.83
C VAL A 8 2.50 0.16 3.33
N VAL A 9 1.76 -0.94 3.36
CA VAL A 9 0.35 -1.01 3.77
C VAL A 9 0.20 -1.38 5.25
N SER A 10 1.32 -1.68 5.93
CA SER A 10 1.32 -1.95 7.36
C SER A 10 1.03 -0.69 8.18
N ALA A 11 0.71 -0.85 9.46
CA ALA A 11 0.47 0.27 10.39
C ALA A 11 1.65 1.26 10.48
N ALA A 12 2.88 0.79 10.23
CA ALA A 12 4.09 1.61 10.22
C ALA A 12 4.49 2.09 8.81
N GLY A 13 3.69 1.77 7.79
CA GLY A 13 3.92 2.13 6.39
C GLY A 13 3.31 3.47 6.00
N THR A 14 3.51 3.86 4.73
CA THR A 14 3.03 5.15 4.20
C THR A 14 1.58 5.12 3.70
N ALA A 15 0.93 3.95 3.64
CA ALA A 15 -0.45 3.79 3.18
C ALA A 15 -1.23 2.73 3.99
N PRO A 16 -1.35 2.87 5.33
CA PRO A 16 -2.11 1.93 6.15
C PRO A 16 -3.61 1.87 5.77
N SER A 17 -4.13 2.94 5.17
CA SER A 17 -5.51 3.04 4.68
C SER A 17 -5.84 2.07 3.52
N ALA A 18 -4.82 1.55 2.82
CA ALA A 18 -5.00 0.60 1.72
C ALA A 18 -5.20 -0.85 2.21
N ALA A 19 -5.13 -1.11 3.52
CA ALA A 19 -5.27 -2.46 4.07
C ALA A 19 -6.70 -3.00 3.94
N ILE A 20 -6.82 -4.25 3.49
CA ILE A 20 -8.08 -4.97 3.36
C ILE A 20 -8.06 -6.16 4.32
N LYS A 21 -9.04 -6.22 5.23
CA LYS A 21 -9.15 -7.30 6.21
C LYS A 21 -9.30 -8.65 5.48
N GLY A 22 -8.48 -9.63 5.84
CA GLY A 22 -8.50 -10.97 5.26
C GLY A 22 -7.67 -11.14 3.97
N TYR A 23 -7.10 -10.06 3.43
CA TYR A 23 -6.24 -10.13 2.25
C TYR A 23 -4.87 -9.53 2.53
N ARG A 24 -3.85 -10.15 1.94
CA ARG A 24 -2.52 -9.54 1.88
C ARG A 24 -2.53 -8.51 0.77
N VAL A 25 -2.14 -7.28 1.07
CA VAL A 25 -2.10 -6.17 0.12
C VAL A 25 -0.68 -5.65 0.03
N ALA A 26 -0.19 -5.55 -1.20
CA ALA A 26 1.10 -4.96 -1.50
C ALA A 26 0.89 -3.75 -2.39
N GLY A 27 1.57 -2.64 -2.11
CA GLY A 27 1.41 -1.45 -2.92
C GLY A 27 2.47 -0.39 -2.67
N LYS A 28 2.36 0.71 -3.42
CA LYS A 28 3.25 1.86 -3.31
C LYS A 28 2.50 3.16 -3.54
N THR A 29 2.89 4.15 -2.76
CA THR A 29 2.47 5.55 -2.88
C THR A 29 3.36 6.30 -3.86
N GLY A 30 2.76 7.19 -4.64
CA GLY A 30 3.44 8.20 -5.44
C GLY A 30 2.83 9.56 -5.20
N THR A 31 3.67 10.58 -5.17
CA THR A 31 3.26 11.99 -5.19
C THR A 31 4.24 12.71 -6.10
N ALA A 32 3.75 13.26 -7.21
CA ALA A 32 4.57 13.97 -8.19
C ALA A 32 4.13 15.43 -8.27
N MET A 33 5.07 16.34 -8.54
CA MET A 33 4.75 17.72 -8.92
C MET A 33 4.22 17.71 -10.35
N ARG A 34 3.07 18.35 -10.57
CA ARG A 34 2.43 18.39 -11.88
C ARG A 34 2.98 19.55 -12.71
N ILE A 35 3.26 19.31 -13.99
CA ILE A 35 3.57 20.38 -14.95
C ILE A 35 2.29 21.15 -15.31
N ASP A 36 2.36 22.47 -15.32
CA ASP A 36 1.33 23.35 -15.83
C ASP A 36 1.77 23.91 -17.18
N ASP A 37 1.12 23.41 -18.23
CA ASP A 37 1.44 23.72 -19.63
C ASP A 37 1.25 25.20 -19.96
N THR A 38 0.47 25.94 -19.17
CA THR A 38 0.23 27.38 -19.41
C THR A 38 1.40 28.26 -18.98
N CYS A 39 2.14 27.86 -17.94
CA CYS A 39 3.31 28.60 -17.45
C CYS A 39 4.64 27.87 -17.73
N GLY A 40 4.61 26.63 -18.21
CA GLY A 40 5.81 25.77 -18.33
C GLY A 40 6.46 25.46 -16.98
N CYS A 41 5.70 25.56 -15.88
CA CYS A 41 6.19 25.51 -14.52
C CYS A 41 5.50 24.41 -13.70
N TYR A 42 6.10 23.97 -12.59
CA TYR A 42 5.44 23.01 -11.71
C TYR A 42 4.36 23.70 -10.88
N ARG A 43 3.10 23.28 -11.06
CA ARG A 43 1.96 23.79 -10.29
C ARG A 43 0.94 22.70 -9.99
N GLY A 44 0.72 22.48 -8.69
CA GLY A 44 -0.14 21.42 -8.20
C GLY A 44 0.59 20.07 -8.13
N TYR A 45 -0.16 19.04 -7.75
CA TYR A 45 0.36 17.70 -7.51
C TYR A 45 -0.43 16.65 -8.27
N THR A 46 0.20 15.51 -8.49
CA THR A 46 -0.46 14.26 -8.89
C THR A 46 -0.24 13.26 -7.78
N ALA A 47 -1.32 12.84 -7.12
CA ALA A 47 -1.29 11.85 -6.06
C ALA A 47 -1.63 10.48 -6.65
N SER A 48 -0.85 9.45 -6.33
CA SER A 48 -1.10 8.11 -6.85
C SER A 48 -0.88 7.00 -5.82
N PHE A 49 -1.60 5.91 -6.01
CA PHE A 49 -1.39 4.66 -5.29
C PHE A 49 -1.56 3.49 -6.26
N ILE A 50 -0.58 2.60 -6.32
CA ILE A 50 -0.69 1.36 -7.10
C ILE A 50 -0.47 0.17 -6.18
N GLY A 51 -1.30 -0.85 -6.32
CA GLY A 51 -1.19 -2.05 -5.50
C GLY A 51 -1.84 -3.27 -6.14
N PHE A 52 -1.63 -4.41 -5.51
CA PHE A 52 -2.20 -5.69 -5.93
C PHE A 52 -2.61 -6.53 -4.72
N ALA A 53 -3.60 -7.38 -4.94
CA ALA A 53 -4.12 -8.31 -3.95
C ALA A 53 -4.69 -9.59 -4.62
N PRO A 54 -4.64 -10.75 -3.95
CA PRO A 54 -3.85 -11.05 -2.74
C PRO A 54 -2.33 -10.99 -3.01
N ALA A 55 -1.51 -10.50 -2.08
CA ALA A 55 -0.07 -10.30 -2.33
C ALA A 55 0.72 -11.61 -2.45
N ASP A 56 0.26 -12.68 -1.81
CA ASP A 56 0.83 -14.04 -1.86
C ASP A 56 0.48 -14.77 -3.16
N LYS A 57 -0.74 -14.59 -3.69
CA LYS A 57 -1.17 -15.06 -5.01
C LYS A 57 -1.87 -13.94 -5.78
N PRO A 58 -1.12 -13.03 -6.45
CA PRO A 58 -1.68 -11.85 -7.11
C PRO A 58 -2.74 -12.21 -8.14
N ALA A 59 -3.94 -11.66 -7.98
CA ALA A 59 -5.05 -11.84 -8.91
C ALA A 59 -5.37 -10.54 -9.66
N TYR A 60 -5.28 -9.39 -8.99
CA TYR A 60 -5.62 -8.09 -9.56
C TYR A 60 -4.61 -7.01 -9.17
N VAL A 61 -4.39 -6.07 -10.09
CA VAL A 61 -3.60 -4.84 -9.90
C VAL A 61 -4.54 -3.66 -10.09
N ILE A 62 -4.48 -2.68 -9.19
CA ILE A 62 -5.25 -1.43 -9.29
C ILE A 62 -4.28 -0.26 -9.13
N SER A 63 -4.40 0.71 -10.03
CA SER A 63 -3.71 1.99 -9.97
C SER A 63 -4.74 3.11 -9.83
N VAL A 64 -4.59 3.91 -8.79
CA VAL A 64 -5.39 5.11 -8.54
C VAL A 64 -4.50 6.32 -8.79
N THR A 65 -4.94 7.23 -9.65
CA THR A 65 -4.26 8.49 -9.93
C THR A 65 -5.25 9.63 -9.81
N ILE A 66 -4.93 10.60 -8.95
CA ILE A 66 -5.75 11.78 -8.68
C ILE A 66 -4.93 12.99 -9.14
N GLN A 67 -5.48 13.69 -10.12
CA GLN A 67 -4.83 14.86 -10.74
C GLN A 67 -5.27 16.14 -10.05
N ASP A 68 -4.29 17.01 -9.77
CA ASP A 68 -4.49 18.34 -9.18
C ASP A 68 -5.43 18.36 -7.96
N PRO A 69 -5.21 17.49 -6.94
CA PRO A 69 -6.05 17.48 -5.75
C PRO A 69 -5.90 18.81 -5.00
N LYS A 70 -7.01 19.34 -4.50
CA LYS A 70 -7.03 20.57 -3.70
C LYS A 70 -6.92 20.22 -2.21
N GLY A 71 -5.94 20.79 -1.52
CA GLY A 71 -5.64 20.52 -0.12
C GLY A 71 -4.65 19.36 0.05
N LEU A 72 -5.12 18.21 0.56
CA LEU A 72 -4.27 17.04 0.78
C LEU A 72 -3.77 16.48 -0.55
N HIS A 73 -2.49 16.09 -0.64
CA HIS A 73 -1.87 15.64 -1.90
C HIS A 73 -1.05 14.36 -1.75
N TRP A 74 -1.03 13.74 -0.56
CA TRP A 74 -0.28 12.51 -0.32
C TRP A 74 -0.97 11.31 -0.98
N GLY A 75 -0.27 10.62 -1.89
CA GLY A 75 -0.80 9.45 -2.62
C GLY A 75 -1.33 8.33 -1.72
N GLY A 76 -0.71 8.10 -0.55
CA GLY A 76 -1.21 7.11 0.41
C GLY A 76 -2.51 7.53 1.10
N ALA A 77 -2.66 8.81 1.42
CA ALA A 77 -3.85 9.31 2.11
C ALA A 77 -5.05 9.44 1.17
N LEU A 78 -4.82 9.88 -0.07
CA LEU A 78 -5.89 10.02 -1.07
C LEU A 78 -6.16 8.70 -1.82
N GLY A 79 -5.13 8.06 -2.35
CA GLY A 79 -5.26 6.87 -3.19
C GLY A 79 -5.50 5.58 -2.42
N GLY A 80 -5.04 5.49 -1.16
CA GLY A 80 -5.21 4.30 -0.32
C GLY A 80 -6.67 3.92 -0.04
N PRO A 81 -7.53 4.85 0.42
CA PRO A 81 -8.95 4.57 0.65
C PRO A 81 -9.70 4.15 -0.62
N VAL A 82 -9.46 4.85 -1.73
CA VAL A 82 -10.06 4.53 -3.03
C VAL A 82 -9.63 3.13 -3.50
N PHE A 83 -8.33 2.83 -3.39
CA PHE A 83 -7.81 1.50 -3.70
C PHE A 83 -8.50 0.41 -2.87
N LYS A 84 -8.64 0.64 -1.56
CA LYS A 84 -9.27 -0.32 -0.64
C LYS A 84 -10.70 -0.63 -1.07
N GLU A 85 -11.49 0.39 -1.39
CA GLU A 85 -12.88 0.23 -1.79
C GLU A 85 -13.02 -0.55 -3.10
N VAL A 86 -12.31 -0.12 -4.15
CA VAL A 86 -12.38 -0.77 -5.47
C VAL A 86 -11.81 -2.19 -5.42
N MET A 87 -10.67 -2.40 -4.77
CA MET A 87 -10.07 -3.74 -4.65
C MET A 87 -10.97 -4.68 -3.83
N SER A 88 -11.60 -4.20 -2.76
CA SER A 88 -12.54 -5.02 -1.97
C SER A 88 -13.73 -5.47 -2.82
N PHE A 89 -14.29 -4.56 -3.61
CA PHE A 89 -15.37 -4.88 -4.54
C PHE A 89 -14.95 -5.90 -5.60
N VAL A 90 -13.76 -5.74 -6.20
CA VAL A 90 -13.24 -6.67 -7.21
C VAL A 90 -13.01 -8.06 -6.61
N LEU A 91 -12.39 -8.16 -5.44
CA LEU A 91 -12.13 -9.44 -4.78
C LEU A 91 -13.44 -10.17 -4.43
N GLN A 92 -14.44 -9.44 -3.92
CA GLN A 92 -15.76 -10.00 -3.59
C GLN A 92 -16.53 -10.44 -4.85
N SER A 93 -16.63 -9.58 -5.86
CA SER A 93 -17.36 -9.87 -7.11
C SER A 93 -16.74 -11.01 -7.92
N ARG A 94 -15.44 -11.26 -7.76
CA ARG A 94 -14.72 -12.33 -8.45
C ARG A 94 -14.53 -13.58 -7.59
N HIS A 95 -15.19 -13.64 -6.42
CA HIS A 95 -15.12 -14.77 -5.49
C HIS A 95 -13.70 -15.21 -5.16
N ILE A 96 -12.77 -14.26 -5.06
CA ILE A 96 -11.41 -14.55 -4.62
C ILE A 96 -11.50 -14.87 -3.13
N ALA A 97 -10.90 -15.99 -2.70
CA ALA A 97 -10.90 -16.35 -1.29
C ALA A 97 -9.90 -15.49 -0.50
N PRO A 98 -10.23 -15.07 0.74
CA PRO A 98 -9.26 -14.50 1.66
C PRO A 98 -8.09 -15.45 1.88
N THR A 99 -6.88 -14.91 1.82
CA THR A 99 -5.67 -15.68 2.05
C THR A 99 -5.38 -15.71 3.54
N GLY A 100 -5.62 -16.87 4.19
CA GLY A 100 -5.38 -17.09 5.62
C GLY A 100 -3.90 -17.09 6.03
N THR A 101 -2.98 -16.76 5.12
CA THR A 101 -1.55 -16.63 5.38
C THR A 101 -1.26 -15.35 6.16
N ARG A 102 -0.51 -15.47 7.26
CA ARG A 102 -0.06 -14.31 8.04
C ARG A 102 0.83 -13.41 7.18
N VAL A 103 0.56 -12.10 7.23
CA VAL A 103 1.49 -11.08 6.75
C VAL A 103 2.76 -11.23 7.57
N LEU A 104 3.91 -11.44 6.92
CA LEU A 104 5.22 -11.44 7.58
C LEU A 104 5.69 -9.98 7.68
N PRO A 105 5.63 -9.34 8.86
CA PRO A 105 5.97 -7.94 8.97
C PRO A 105 7.47 -7.75 8.75
N VAL A 106 7.82 -6.93 7.77
CA VAL A 106 9.20 -6.47 7.58
C VAL A 106 9.48 -5.39 8.62
N ALA A 107 10.57 -5.53 9.36
CA ALA A 107 11.00 -4.52 10.31
C ALA A 107 11.46 -3.27 9.56
N LEU A 108 10.88 -2.11 9.87
CA LEU A 108 11.12 -0.84 9.19
C LEU A 108 12.04 0.11 9.98
N ASN A 109 12.28 -0.17 11.27
CA ASN A 109 13.16 0.63 12.12
C ASN A 109 14.01 -0.24 13.07
N GLU A 110 14.99 0.37 13.73
CA GLU A 110 15.92 -0.35 14.63
C GLU A 110 15.22 -1.05 15.79
N SER A 111 14.18 -0.44 16.37
CA SER A 111 13.43 -1.03 17.48
C SER A 111 12.73 -2.32 17.03
N GLN A 112 12.09 -2.31 15.86
CA GLN A 112 11.46 -3.50 15.28
C GLN A 112 12.49 -4.58 14.89
N ILE A 113 13.69 -4.19 14.44
CA ILE A 113 14.77 -5.15 14.14
C ILE A 113 15.24 -5.84 15.42
N LYS A 114 15.44 -5.10 16.51
CA LYS A 114 15.82 -5.67 17.81
C LYS A 114 14.75 -6.62 18.34
N ILE A 115 13.47 -6.24 18.25
CA ILE A 115 12.34 -7.09 18.65
C ILE A 115 12.30 -8.39 17.82
N ARG A 116 12.48 -8.30 16.50
CA ARG A 116 12.49 -9.48 15.61
C ARG A 116 13.67 -10.41 15.88
N LYS A 117 14.88 -9.88 16.08
CA LYS A 117 16.04 -10.70 16.48
C LYS A 117 15.78 -11.44 17.79
N ALA A 118 15.11 -10.79 18.76
CA ALA A 118 14.75 -11.40 20.03
C ALA A 118 13.67 -12.50 19.89
N SER A 119 12.70 -12.34 18.96
CA SER A 119 11.70 -13.37 18.69
C SER A 119 12.27 -14.58 17.95
N ASP A 120 13.17 -14.35 17.00
CA ASP A 120 13.81 -15.40 16.20
C ASP A 120 14.73 -16.27 17.08
N ALA A 121 15.42 -15.65 18.05
CA ALA A 121 16.24 -16.34 19.05
C ALA A 121 15.43 -17.25 20.00
N LYS A 122 14.17 -16.89 20.31
CA LYS A 122 13.27 -17.69 21.17
C LYS A 122 12.59 -18.86 20.46
N THR A 123 12.58 -18.89 19.14
CA THR A 123 11.94 -19.95 18.33
C THR A 123 12.91 -21.10 18.00
N SER A 124 14.18 -20.94 18.35
CA SER A 124 15.27 -21.90 18.06
C SER A 124 15.62 -22.80 19.26
N LEU A 125 14.76 -22.82 20.29
CA LEU A 125 14.80 -23.66 21.49
C LEU A 125 13.44 -24.36 21.60
#